data_AF-A0A7V9R3W3-F1
#
_entry.id   AF-A0A7V9R3W3-F1
#
_cell.length_a   1.000
_cell.length_b   1.000
_cell.length_c   1.000
_cell.angle_alpha   90.00
_cell.angle_beta   90.00
_cell.angle_gamma   90.00
#
_symmetry.space_group_name_H-M   'P 1'
#
loop_
_entity.id
_entity.type
_entity.pdbx_description
1 polymer ?
#
loop_
_entity_poly.entity_id
_entity_poly.type
_entity_poly.pdbx_seq_one_letter_code
_entity_poly.pdbx_strand_id
1 'polypeptide(L)' 'MRKLATYEGIIENGRVTLPPDTDIPDKTRVYVLVPHAETQPTLYIASPRLAHPEQTKDFEMQVTENTADASV' A
#
# COMPACT_ATOMS: atom_id res chain seq x y z
N MET A 1 -6.47 -28.19 -20.06
CA MET A 1 -7.01 -26.82 -20.20
C MET A 1 -7.44 -26.33 -18.82
N ARG A 2 -6.99 -25.16 -18.35
CA ARG A 2 -7.53 -24.56 -17.11
C ARG A 2 -8.89 -23.96 -17.45
N LYS A 3 -9.95 -24.45 -16.80
CA LYS A 3 -11.32 -23.94 -16.96
C LYS A 3 -11.47 -22.76 -15.99
N LEU A 4 -11.81 -21.60 -16.51
CA LEU A 4 -12.13 -20.42 -15.70
C LEU A 4 -13.64 -20.37 -15.53
N ALA A 5 -14.09 -20.26 -14.28
CA ALA A 5 -15.47 -19.97 -13.94
C ALA A 5 -15.51 -18.60 -13.27
N THR A 6 -16.50 -17.79 -13.65
CA THR A 6 -16.74 -16.48 -13.06
C THR A 6 -18.05 -16.56 -12.30
N TYR A 7 -18.03 -16.14 -11.03
CA TYR A 7 -19.20 -16.08 -10.17
C TYR A 7 -19.45 -14.63 -9.79
N GLU A 8 -20.70 -14.21 -9.90
CA GLU A 8 -21.14 -12.93 -9.36
C GLU A 8 -21.52 -13.13 -7.89
N GLY A 9 -21.05 -12.23 -7.03
CA GLY A 9 -21.32 -12.24 -5.61
C GLY A 9 -21.45 -10.82 -5.09
N ILE A 10 -22.14 -10.68 -3.97
CA ILE A 10 -22.36 -9.39 -3.31
C ILE A 10 -21.50 -9.35 -2.06
N ILE A 11 -20.96 -8.18 -1.73
CA ILE A 11 -20.27 -7.98 -0.45
C ILE A 11 -21.30 -7.67 0.63
N GLU A 12 -21.43 -8.56 1.60
CA GLU A 12 -22.27 -8.38 2.80
C GLU A 12 -21.37 -8.38 4.04
N ASN A 13 -21.41 -7.31 4.84
CA ASN A 13 -20.58 -7.17 6.04
C ASN A 13 -19.07 -7.39 5.80
N GLY A 14 -18.56 -6.95 4.64
CA GLY A 14 -17.15 -7.11 4.26
C GLY A 14 -16.77 -8.54 3.86
N ARG A 15 -17.74 -9.45 3.70
CA ARG A 15 -17.52 -10.81 3.20
C ARG A 15 -18.15 -10.96 1.83
N VAL A 16 -17.48 -11.73 0.96
CA VAL A 16 -18.05 -12.14 -0.33
C VAL A 16 -19.12 -13.19 -0.06
N THR A 17 -20.37 -12.87 -0.36
CA THR A 17 -21.49 -13.82 -0.36
C THR A 17 -21.70 -14.28 -1.80
N LEU A 18 -21.50 -15.58 -2.05
CA LEU A 18 -21.77 -16.23 -3.33
C LEU A 18 -23.17 -16.87 -3.30
N PRO A 19 -23.84 -17.04 -4.46
CA PRO A 19 -25.07 -17.79 -4.55
C PRO A 19 -24.92 -19.21 -3.97
N PRO A 20 -25.95 -19.76 -3.33
CA PRO A 20 -25.87 -21.03 -2.58
C PRO A 20 -25.44 -22.23 -3.43
N ASP A 21 -25.67 -22.20 -4.74
CA ASP A 21 -25.33 -23.29 -5.67
C ASP A 21 -23.90 -23.18 -6.25
N THR A 22 -23.06 -22.33 -5.66
CA THR A 22 -21.67 -22.11 -6.09
C THR A 22 -20.74 -23.14 -5.44
N ASP A 23 -20.41 -24.19 -6.19
CA ASP A 23 -19.41 -25.17 -5.78
C ASP A 23 -17.99 -24.73 -6.20
N ILE A 24 -17.14 -24.45 -5.21
CA ILE A 24 -15.72 -24.12 -5.40
C ILE A 24 -14.91 -25.13 -4.57
N PRO A 25 -14.01 -25.92 -5.19
CA PRO A 25 -13.25 -26.94 -4.48
C PRO A 25 -12.40 -26.37 -3.35
N ASP A 26 -12.17 -27.17 -2.30
CA ASP A 26 -11.30 -26.80 -1.18
C ASP A 26 -9.90 -26.38 -1.66
N LYS A 27 -9.31 -25.39 -0.98
CA LYS A 27 -7.99 -24.79 -1.28
C LYS A 27 -7.88 -24.17 -2.69
N THR A 28 -9.00 -23.88 -3.36
CA THR A 28 -8.98 -23.15 -4.63
C THR A 28 -8.57 -21.70 -4.40
N ARG A 29 -7.55 -21.23 -5.13
CA ARG A 29 -7.18 -19.81 -5.14
C ARG A 29 -8.19 -19.04 -5.98
N VAL A 30 -8.80 -18.01 -5.39
CA VAL A 30 -9.77 -17.13 -6.04
C VAL A 30 -9.22 -15.71 -6.16
N TYR A 31 -9.70 -14.97 -7.15
CA TYR A 31 -9.43 -13.54 -7.34
C TYR A 31 -10.77 -12.80 -7.30
N VAL A 32 -10.83 -11.68 -6.59
CA VAL A 32 -12.04 -10.85 -6.49
C VAL A 32 -11.84 -9.61 -7.37
N LEU A 33 -12.75 -9.40 -8.30
CA LEU A 33 -12.79 -8.22 -9.17
C LEU A 33 -13.88 -7.29 -8.64
N VAL A 34 -13.52 -6.08 -8.23
CA VAL A 34 -14.47 -5.08 -7.72
C VAL A 34 -14.49 -3.90 -8.70
N PRO A 35 -15.57 -3.70 -9.48
CA PRO A 35 -15.59 -2.77 -10.61
C PRO A 35 -15.44 -1.28 -10.22
N HIS A 36 -15.58 -0.94 -8.93
CA HIS A 36 -15.42 0.42 -8.40
C HIS A 36 -14.83 0.40 -6.98
N ALA A 37 -13.84 -0.46 -6.71
CA ALA A 37 -13.15 -0.36 -5.42
C ALA A 37 -12.52 1.03 -5.32
N GLU A 38 -13.03 1.86 -4.40
CA GLU A 38 -12.30 3.04 -3.97
C GLU A 38 -11.00 2.54 -3.36
N THR A 39 -9.92 2.59 -4.13
CA THR A 39 -8.58 2.49 -3.57
C THR A 39 -8.49 3.66 -2.62
N GLN A 40 -8.51 3.39 -1.30
CA GLN A 40 -8.12 4.40 -0.34
C GLN A 40 -6.82 5.01 -0.87
N PRO A 41 -6.79 6.31 -1.19
CA PRO A 41 -5.58 6.92 -1.70
C PRO A 41 -4.53 6.65 -0.64
N THR A 42 -3.49 5.90 -1.01
CA THR A 42 -2.34 5.73 -0.15
C THR A 42 -1.88 7.14 0.13
N LEU A 43 -2.01 7.60 1.38
CA LEU A 43 -1.77 8.98 1.75
C LEU A 43 -0.29 9.25 1.50
N TYR A 44 0.03 9.76 0.31
CA TYR A 44 1.40 9.99 -0.11
C TYR A 44 1.86 11.26 0.56
N ILE A 45 2.57 11.11 1.67
CA ILE A 45 3.34 12.19 2.25
C ILE A 45 4.55 12.37 1.33
N ALA A 46 4.50 13.38 0.48
CA ALA A 46 5.63 13.74 -0.36
C ALA A 46 6.80 14.12 0.54
N SER A 47 7.85 13.30 0.55
CA SER A 47 9.10 13.70 1.19
C SER A 47 9.78 14.76 0.34
N PRO A 48 10.36 15.81 0.96
CA PRO A 48 11.20 16.76 0.24
C PRO A 48 12.30 16.02 -0.52
N ARG A 49 12.52 16.40 -1.78
CA ARG A 49 13.64 15.92 -2.60
C ARG A 49 14.50 17.12 -2.99
N LEU A 50 15.79 16.88 -3.20
CA LEU A 50 16.67 17.90 -3.79
C LEU A 50 16.17 18.23 -5.20
N ALA A 51 16.16 19.52 -5.55
CA ALA A 51 15.86 19.96 -6.91
C ALA A 51 16.89 19.41 -7.93
N HIS A 52 18.12 19.21 -7.48
CA HIS A 52 19.25 18.67 -8.25
C HIS A 52 19.92 17.55 -7.44
N PRO A 53 19.66 16.27 -7.76
CA PRO A 53 20.18 15.12 -7.01
C PRO A 53 21.72 15.10 -6.85
N GLU A 54 22.44 15.67 -7.81
CA GLU A 54 23.90 15.81 -7.81
C GLU A 54 24.45 16.66 -6.64
N GLN A 55 23.64 17.51 -6.02
CA GLN A 55 24.02 18.39 -4.91
C GLN A 55 24.07 17.68 -3.54
N THR A 56 23.87 16.37 -3.49
CA THR A 56 23.81 15.62 -2.23
C THR A 56 25.02 15.90 -1.31
N LYS A 57 26.21 16.09 -1.89
CA LYS A 57 27.44 16.42 -1.14
C LYS A 57 27.38 17.75 -0.38
N ASP A 58 26.59 18.71 -0.87
CA ASP A 58 26.46 20.03 -0.26
C ASP A 58 25.58 19.99 1.01
N PHE A 59 24.82 18.91 1.21
CA PHE A 59 23.89 18.72 2.32
C PHE A 59 24.34 17.61 3.29
N GLU A 60 25.64 17.29 3.30
CA GLU A 60 26.19 16.32 4.27
C GLU A 60 26.08 16.87 5.69
N MET A 61 25.43 16.08 6.57
CA MET A 61 25.22 16.45 7.96
C MET A 61 26.56 16.47 8.70
N GLN A 62 26.93 17.64 9.24
CA GLN A 62 28.05 17.77 10.16
C GLN A 62 27.54 17.72 11.60
N VAL A 63 28.13 16.83 12.40
CA VAL A 63 27.86 16.73 13.83
C VAL A 63 29.09 17.25 14.56
N THR A 64 28.91 18.33 15.32
CA THR A 64 29.94 18.89 16.19
C THR A 64 29.51 18.75 17.64
N GLU A 65 30.38 18.19 18.47
CA GLU A 65 30.18 18.20 19.92
C GLU A 65 30.42 19.61 20.44
N ASN A 66 29.41 20.20 21.08
CA ASN A 66 29.56 21.50 21.71
C ASN A 66 30.30 21.31 23.04
N THR A 67 31.40 22.03 23.25
CA THR A 67 32.05 22.06 24.57
C THR A 67 31.26 22.98 25.50
N ALA A 68 31.14 22.56 26.76
CA ALA A 68 30.44 23.18 27.91
C ALA A 68 29.74 24.53 27.67
N ASP A 69 28.44 24.57 27.97
CA ASP A 69 27.63 25.79 27.98
C ASP A 69 28.35 26.91 28.74
N ALA A 70 28.41 28.10 28.15
CA ALA A 70 28.94 29.29 28.81
C ALA A 70 28.12 29.53 30.09
N SER A 71 28.72 29.19 31.23
CA SER A 71 28.11 29.41 32.54
C SER A 71 28.04 30.93 32.78
N VAL A 72 26.82 31.47 32.76
CA VAL A 72 26.49 32.87 33.08
C VAL A 72 26.60 33.10 34.58
#